data_AF-A0AAV7QUW1-F1
#
_entry.id   AF-A0AAV7QUW1-F1
#
_cell.length_a   1.000
_cell.length_b   1.000
_cell.length_c   1.000
_cell.angle_alpha   90.00
_cell.angle_beta   90.00
_cell.angle_gamma   90.00
#
_symmetry.space_group_name_H-M   'P 1'
#
loop_
_entity.id
_entity.type
_entity.pdbx_description
1 polymer ?
#
loop_
_entity_poly.entity_id
_entity_poly.type
_entity_poly.pdbx_seq_one_letter_code
_entity_poly.pdbx_strand_id
1 'polypeptide(L)'
;MLFGRQPRTLLDMLAEQWEDTEEEIKDLSTYTQALREKLHTVWEEAHSALREAQTKQKQVYDARSVVRTLAVGDKALVLLPSTENKLLAHW
;
A
#
# COMPACT_ATOMS: atom_id res chain seq x y z
N MET A 1 21.55 -14.60 48.62
CA MET A 1 20.29 -14.36 47.89
C MET A 1 19.86 -12.94 48.17
N LEU A 2 19.68 -12.08 47.15
CA LEU A 2 18.53 -11.17 46.94
C LEU A 2 18.87 -10.14 45.83
N PHE A 3 18.78 -10.52 44.56
CA PHE A 3 18.60 -9.55 43.48
C PHE A 3 17.10 -9.32 43.35
N GLY A 4 16.55 -8.46 44.22
CA GLY A 4 15.13 -8.42 44.55
C GLY A 4 14.30 -7.32 43.91
N ARG A 5 14.82 -6.56 42.93
CA ARG A 5 14.01 -5.58 42.18
C ARG A 5 14.43 -5.52 40.72
N GLN A 6 13.54 -5.99 39.86
CA GLN A 6 13.59 -5.73 38.42
C GLN A 6 13.36 -4.22 38.23
N PRO A 7 14.24 -3.50 37.52
CA PRO A 7 14.03 -2.07 37.27
C PRO A 7 12.79 -1.91 36.39
N ARG A 8 11.87 -1.01 36.75
CA ARG A 8 10.75 -0.63 35.87
C ARG A 8 11.34 -0.15 34.54
N THR A 9 11.09 -0.92 33.50
CA THR A 9 11.53 -0.61 32.15
C THR A 9 10.53 0.33 31.48
N LEU A 10 10.96 0.97 30.39
CA LEU A 10 10.06 1.79 29.56
C LEU A 10 8.87 0.96 29.04
N LEU A 11 9.05 -0.34 28.85
CA LEU A 11 8.00 -1.27 28.47
C LEU A 11 7.00 -1.50 29.61
N ASP A 12 7.46 -1.55 30.87
CA ASP A 12 6.56 -1.68 32.03
C ASP A 12 5.69 -0.43 32.19
N MET A 13 6.25 0.77 31.96
CA MET A 13 5.46 2.01 31.95
C MET A 13 4.46 2.06 30.80
N LEU A 14 4.83 1.53 29.63
CA LEU A 14 3.94 1.47 28.47
C LEU A 14 2.81 0.45 28.69
N ALA A 15 3.11 -0.68 29.34
CA ALA A 15 2.14 -1.70 29.71
C ALA A 15 1.17 -1.17 30.78
N GLU A 16 1.68 -0.49 31.82
CA GLU A 16 0.84 0.18 32.82
C GLU A 16 -0.09 1.22 32.17
N GLN A 17 0.38 2.04 31.22
CA GLN A 17 -0.48 2.98 30.48
C GLN A 17 -1.56 2.29 29.62
N TRP A 18 -1.26 1.11 29.09
CA TRP A 18 -2.20 0.35 28.29
C TRP A 18 -3.25 -0.34 29.17
N GLU A 19 -2.86 -0.85 30.35
CA GLU A 19 -3.74 -1.47 31.33
C GLU A 19 -4.63 -0.45 32.07
N ASP A 20 -4.13 0.77 32.29
CA ASP A 20 -4.88 1.87 32.94
C ASP A 20 -5.84 2.60 31.98
N THR A 21 -5.83 2.20 30.69
CA THR A 21 -6.90 2.55 29.78
C THR A 21 -8.03 1.57 30.03
N GLU A 22 -8.86 1.84 31.04
CA GLU A 22 -10.23 1.32 31.05
C GLU A 22 -10.83 1.68 29.69
N GLU A 23 -10.84 0.72 28.76
CA GLU A 23 -11.61 0.85 27.54
C GLU A 23 -13.06 1.02 28.00
N GLU A 24 -13.49 2.27 28.10
CA GLU A 24 -14.88 2.66 28.03
C GLU A 24 -15.47 1.79 26.93
N ILE A 25 -16.33 0.84 27.31
CA ILE A 25 -16.91 -0.15 26.41
C ILE A 25 -17.74 0.66 25.42
N LYS A 26 -17.07 1.16 24.38
CA LYS A 26 -17.69 1.87 23.28
C LYS A 26 -18.51 0.81 22.61
N ASP A 27 -19.82 1.01 22.65
CA ASP A 27 -20.78 0.15 22.00
C ASP A 27 -20.24 -0.22 20.61
N LEU A 28 -20.22 -1.51 20.29
CA LEU A 28 -19.59 -2.06 19.07
C LEU A 28 -20.10 -1.34 17.82
N SER A 29 -21.34 -0.86 17.86
CA SER A 29 -21.96 -0.01 16.84
C SER A 29 -21.17 1.29 16.58
N THR A 30 -20.75 1.99 17.62
CA THR A 30 -20.04 3.27 17.54
C THR A 30 -18.62 3.06 17.03
N TYR A 31 -17.96 1.99 17.50
CA TYR A 31 -16.62 1.63 17.03
C TYR A 31 -16.61 1.27 15.55
N THR A 32 -17.56 0.42 15.12
CA THR A 32 -17.65 -0.01 13.71
C THR A 32 -18.00 1.14 12.77
N GLN A 33 -18.81 2.10 13.24
CA GLN A 33 -19.09 3.32 12.48
C GLN A 33 -17.85 4.22 12.33
N ALA A 34 -17.14 4.49 13.44
CA ALA A 34 -15.91 5.29 13.40
C ALA A 34 -14.82 4.63 12.55
N LEU A 35 -14.72 3.30 12.58
CA LEU A 35 -13.79 2.54 11.74
C LEU A 35 -14.14 2.68 10.25
N ARG A 36 -15.43 2.60 9.89
CA ARG A 36 -15.89 2.78 8.51
C ARG A 36 -15.56 4.18 7.99
N GLU A 37 -15.80 5.21 8.79
CA GLU A 37 -15.49 6.60 8.42
C GLU A 37 -13.99 6.81 8.21
N LYS A 38 -13.15 6.24 9.09
CA LYS A 38 -11.69 6.26 8.93
C LYS A 38 -11.23 5.52 7.68
N LEU A 39 -11.80 4.35 7.39
CA LEU A 39 -11.48 3.61 6.17
C LEU A 39 -11.88 4.38 4.91
N HIS A 40 -13.04 5.03 4.93
CA HIS A 40 -13.52 5.82 3.80
C HIS A 40 -12.60 7.00 3.50
N THR A 41 -12.24 7.77 4.53
CA THR A 41 -11.34 8.93 4.37
C THR A 41 -9.97 8.52 3.83
N VAL A 42 -9.35 7.49 4.39
CA VAL A 42 -8.07 6.95 3.90
C VAL A 42 -8.21 6.42 2.47
N TRP A 43 -9.32 5.76 2.14
CA TRP A 43 -9.57 5.27 0.79
C TRP A 43 -9.67 6.40 -0.23
N GLU A 44 -10.38 7.49 0.10
CA GLU A 44 -10.51 8.66 -0.78
C GLU A 44 -9.15 9.32 -1.06
N GLU A 45 -8.32 9.48 -0.03
CA GLU A 45 -6.96 10.03 -0.17
C GLU A 45 -6.05 9.11 -1.00
N ALA A 46 -6.08 7.81 -0.75
CA ALA A 46 -5.30 6.84 -1.53
C ALA A 46 -5.75 6.84 -2.99
N HIS A 47 -7.05 6.93 -3.25
CA HIS A 47 -7.62 6.91 -4.59
C HIS A 47 -7.30 8.18 -5.38
N SER A 48 -7.31 9.35 -4.73
CA SER A 48 -6.92 10.61 -5.36
C SER A 48 -5.43 10.60 -5.73
N ALA A 49 -4.56 10.20 -4.80
CA ALA A 49 -3.12 10.07 -5.05
C ALA A 49 -2.82 9.06 -6.17
N LEU A 50 -3.56 7.94 -6.23
CA LEU A 50 -3.42 6.95 -7.29
C LEU A 50 -3.79 7.55 -8.66
N ARG A 51 -4.89 8.31 -8.75
CA ARG A 51 -5.31 8.97 -10.00
C ARG A 51 -4.27 9.98 -10.50
N GLU A 52 -3.70 10.77 -9.60
CA GLU A 52 -2.64 11.72 -9.93
C GLU A 52 -1.39 10.99 -10.44
N ALA A 53 -0.97 9.93 -9.74
CA ALA A 53 0.16 9.11 -10.14
C ALA A 53 -0.05 8.48 -11.52
N GLN A 54 -1.23 7.90 -11.78
CA GLN A 54 -1.59 7.33 -13.09
C GLN A 54 -1.55 8.38 -14.20
N THR A 55 -2.05 9.59 -13.94
CA THR A 55 -2.06 10.69 -14.90
C THR A 55 -0.63 11.10 -15.26
N LYS A 56 0.23 11.27 -14.26
CA LYS A 56 1.65 11.60 -14.45
C LYS A 56 2.40 10.49 -15.19
N GLN A 57 2.16 9.23 -14.81
CA GLN A 57 2.77 8.08 -15.48
C GLN A 57 2.38 8.04 -16.96
N LYS A 58 1.09 8.20 -17.27
CA LYS A 58 0.61 8.24 -18.65
C LYS A 58 1.31 9.33 -19.45
N GLN A 59 1.38 10.56 -18.92
CA GLN A 59 2.07 11.66 -19.60
C GLN A 59 3.54 11.32 -19.90
N VAL A 60 4.27 10.75 -18.93
CA VAL A 60 5.69 10.41 -19.09
C VAL A 60 5.91 9.27 -20.07
N TYR A 61 5.12 8.19 -19.96
CA TYR A 61 5.27 7.02 -20.82
C TYR A 61 4.78 7.28 -22.25
N ASP A 62 3.70 8.05 -22.41
CA ASP A 62 3.15 8.38 -23.72
C ASP A 62 4.01 9.44 -24.45
N ALA A 63 4.79 10.26 -23.74
CA ALA A 63 5.58 11.36 -24.33
C ALA A 63 6.56 10.92 -25.44
N ARG A 64 7.05 9.68 -25.38
CA ARG A 64 7.93 9.09 -26.41
C ARG A 64 7.27 7.95 -27.18
N SER A 65 5.98 7.71 -26.92
CA SER A 65 5.21 6.73 -27.66
C SER A 65 4.92 7.25 -29.07
N VAL A 66 4.94 6.35 -30.04
CA VAL A 66 4.61 6.66 -31.43
C VAL A 66 3.51 5.71 -31.83
N VAL A 67 2.43 6.24 -32.39
CA VAL A 67 1.38 5.43 -33.00
C VAL A 67 1.99 4.71 -34.20
N ARG A 68 2.09 3.38 -34.14
CA ARG A 68 2.62 2.55 -35.21
C ARG A 68 1.52 1.65 -35.75
N THR A 69 1.30 1.74 -37.06
CA THR A 69 0.41 0.84 -37.80
C THR A 69 1.27 -0.24 -38.45
N LEU A 70 0.94 -1.51 -38.22
CA LEU A 70 1.66 -2.65 -38.81
C LEU A 70 0.92 -3.13 -40.07
N ALA A 71 1.66 -3.40 -41.14
CA ALA A 71 1.15 -3.97 -42.38
C ALA A 71 1.56 -5.45 -42.54
N VAL A 72 0.90 -6.15 -43.47
CA VAL A 72 1.23 -7.54 -43.80
C VAL A 72 2.65 -7.59 -44.37
N GLY A 73 3.54 -8.30 -43.68
CA GLY A 73 4.98 -8.39 -44.02
C GLY A 73 5.90 -7.66 -43.03
N ASP A 74 5.37 -6.81 -42.14
CA ASP A 74 6.17 -6.15 -41.11
C ASP A 74 6.59 -7.13 -40.02
N LYS A 75 7.85 -7.03 -39.59
CA LYS A 75 8.37 -7.78 -38.44
C LYS A 75 8.04 -7.04 -37.16
N ALA A 76 7.23 -7.65 -36.28
CA ALA A 76 6.90 -7.11 -34.96
C ALA A 76 7.61 -7.91 -33.86
N LEU A 77 8.14 -7.21 -32.86
CA LEU A 77 8.72 -7.83 -31.67
C LEU A 77 7.58 -8.28 -30.75
N VAL A 78 7.50 -9.59 -30.49
CA VAL A 78 6.51 -10.16 -29.57
C VAL A 78 7.22 -10.53 -28.28
N LEU A 79 6.75 -9.96 -27.17
CA LEU A 79 7.23 -10.34 -25.85
C LEU A 79 6.52 -11.62 -25.41
N LEU A 80 7.26 -12.74 -25.35
CA LEU A 80 6.77 -13.99 -24.79
C LEU A 80 7.18 -14.05 -23.31
N PRO A 81 6.26 -13.85 -22.36
CA PRO A 81 6.61 -13.92 -20.95
C PRO A 81 6.98 -15.36 -20.61
N SER A 82 8.26 -15.61 -20.34
CA SER A 82 8.71 -16.85 -19.72
C SER A 82 8.66 -16.71 -18.20
N THR A 83 8.38 -17.81 -17.51
CA THR A 83 8.29 -17.88 -16.04
C THR A 83 9.57 -17.41 -15.33
N GLU A 84 10.71 -17.47 -16.02
CA GLU A 84 12.02 -17.11 -15.47
C GLU A 84 12.36 -15.62 -15.64
N ASN A 85 11.79 -14.94 -16.66
CA ASN A 85 12.03 -13.52 -16.84
C ASN A 85 10.94 -12.85 -17.68
N LYS A 86 10.15 -11.97 -17.06
CA LYS A 86 9.08 -11.20 -17.71
C LYS A 86 9.58 -10.17 -18.73
N LEU A 87 10.90 -10.02 -18.89
CA LEU A 87 11.53 -9.00 -19.73
C LEU A 87 12.43 -9.54 -20.85
N LEU A 88 12.56 -10.87 -21.01
CA LEU A 88 13.43 -11.43 -22.05
C LEU A 88 12.74 -11.41 -23.42
N ALA A 89 12.99 -10.35 -24.18
CA ALA A 89 12.82 -10.36 -25.63
C ALA A 89 14.06 -11.02 -26.29
N HIS A 90 13.85 -12.06 -27.10
CA HIS A 90 14.90 -12.68 -27.93
C HIS A 90 14.63 -12.42 -29.43
N TRP A 91 15.71 -12.33 -30.21
CA TRP A 91 15.76 -11.93 -31.62
C TRP A 91 15.50 -13.09 -32.59
#